data_AF-A0AAU9T8S8-F1
#
_entry.id   AF-A0AAU9T8S8-F1
#
_cell.length_a   1.000
_cell.length_b   1.000
_cell.length_c   1.000
_cell.angle_alpha   90.00
_cell.angle_beta   90.00
_cell.angle_gamma   90.00
#
_symmetry.space_group_name_H-M   'P 1'
#
loop_
_entity.id
_entity.type
_entity.pdbx_description
1 polymer ?
#
loop_
_entity_poly.entity_id
_entity_poly.type
_entity_poly.pdbx_seq_one_letter_code
_entity_poly.pdbx_strand_id
1 'polypeptide(L)'
;MSQLYPQVTINPIGPLFNMAKTISFDIKRDVSESTDHCIDWLDSREISSIVYISFGTVVHLKHEQVNEIAHGLLTSGLSFLWVVRPPMEGFNLEPHCLESSKKKGRSWNGVHKREY
;
A
#
# COMPACT_ATOMS: atom_id res chain seq x y z
N MET A 1 -42.41 -22.92 -26.16
CA MET A 1 -42.29 -21.46 -26.24
C MET A 1 -40.88 -21.10 -25.83
N SER A 2 -40.01 -20.74 -26.77
CA SER A 2 -38.63 -20.34 -26.48
C SER A 2 -38.61 -18.87 -26.04
N GLN A 3 -38.11 -18.65 -24.83
CA GLN A 3 -37.97 -17.33 -24.23
C GLN A 3 -36.76 -16.64 -24.86
N LEU A 4 -37.01 -15.68 -25.76
CA LEU A 4 -35.98 -14.90 -26.43
C LEU A 4 -35.54 -13.76 -25.50
N TYR A 5 -34.41 -13.93 -24.82
CA TYR A 5 -33.77 -12.83 -24.11
C TYR A 5 -33.20 -11.83 -25.14
N PRO A 6 -33.43 -10.51 -24.98
CA PRO A 6 -32.85 -9.53 -25.87
C PRO A 6 -31.31 -9.62 -25.79
N GLN A 7 -30.65 -9.71 -26.94
CA GLN A 7 -29.19 -9.74 -26.99
C GLN A 7 -28.66 -8.34 -26.63
N VAL A 8 -28.06 -8.24 -25.44
CA VAL A 8 -27.37 -7.03 -24.99
C VAL A 8 -25.94 -7.06 -25.54
N THR A 9 -25.55 -6.04 -26.29
CA THR A 9 -24.18 -5.87 -26.76
C THR A 9 -23.28 -5.43 -25.60
N ILE A 10 -22.25 -6.22 -25.28
CA ILE A 10 -21.26 -5.90 -24.24
C ILE A 10 -20.03 -5.31 -24.92
N ASN A 11 -19.70 -4.06 -24.60
CA ASN A 11 -18.51 -3.37 -25.12
C ASN A 11 -17.46 -3.23 -24.01
N PRO A 12 -16.30 -3.89 -24.11
CA PRO A 12 -15.21 -3.68 -23.16
C PRO A 12 -14.55 -2.31 -23.40
N ILE A 13 -14.66 -1.39 -22.44
CA ILE A 13 -14.05 -0.05 -22.46
C ILE A 13 -12.79 0.00 -21.57
N GLY A 14 -12.14 -1.15 -21.35
CA GLY A 14 -11.05 -1.26 -20.39
C GLY A 14 -9.73 -0.67 -20.90
N PRO A 15 -8.75 -0.43 -20.01
CA PRO A 15 -8.88 -0.32 -18.55
C PRO A 15 -9.21 1.11 -18.12
N LEU A 16 -10.22 1.25 -17.24
CA LEU A 16 -10.59 2.52 -16.63
C LEU A 16 -9.73 2.76 -15.39
N PHE A 17 -8.47 3.10 -15.61
CA PHE A 17 -7.62 3.58 -14.53
C PHE A 17 -7.89 5.06 -14.30
N ASN A 18 -8.02 5.44 -13.03
CA ASN A 18 -7.91 6.84 -12.66
C ASN A 18 -6.43 7.23 -12.84
N MET A 19 -6.06 7.63 -14.06
CA MET A 19 -4.79 8.28 -14.31
C MET A 19 -4.81 9.55 -13.48
N ALA A 20 -3.85 9.69 -12.56
CA ALA A 20 -3.68 10.88 -11.73
C ALA A 20 -3.31 12.09 -12.60
N LYS A 21 -4.25 12.56 -13.42
CA LYS A 21 -4.19 13.87 -14.05
C LYS A 21 -4.81 14.83 -13.05
N THR A 22 -3.93 15.70 -12.54
CA THR A 22 -4.19 16.72 -11.54
C THR A 22 -4.19 16.16 -10.13
N ILE A 23 -3.08 16.40 -9.45
CA ILE A 23 -3.05 16.61 -8.00
C ILE A 23 -3.97 17.83 -7.75
N SER A 24 -5.30 17.62 -7.77
CA SER A 24 -6.21 18.61 -7.21
C SER A 24 -6.17 18.37 -5.70
N PHE A 25 -5.65 19.37 -5.00
CA PHE A 25 -5.57 19.46 -3.54
C PHE A 25 -6.92 19.30 -2.82
N ASP A 26 -8.03 19.20 -3.57
CA ASP A 26 -9.40 19.20 -3.03
C ASP A 26 -9.95 17.82 -2.66
N ILE A 27 -9.25 16.72 -3.00
CA ILE A 27 -9.46 15.46 -2.27
C ILE A 27 -8.49 15.52 -1.10
N LYS A 28 -9.02 15.64 0.11
CA LYS A 28 -8.32 15.41 1.39
C LYS A 28 -7.85 13.95 1.47
N ARG A 29 -6.98 13.54 0.55
CA ARG A 29 -5.98 12.51 0.80
C ARG A 29 -5.01 13.15 1.77
N ASP A 30 -4.49 12.36 2.69
CA ASP A 30 -3.51 12.77 3.67
C ASP A 30 -2.15 13.05 2.97
N VAL A 31 -2.15 13.95 1.98
CA VAL A 31 -0.98 14.50 1.30
C VAL A 31 -0.36 15.48 2.28
N SER A 32 0.16 14.90 3.36
CA SER A 32 1.07 15.59 4.27
C SER A 32 2.46 15.62 3.65
N GLU A 33 3.37 16.41 4.20
CA GLU A 33 4.81 16.45 3.86
C GLU A 33 5.44 15.04 3.70
N SER A 34 4.86 14.02 4.35
CA SER A 34 5.28 12.62 4.20
C SER A 34 5.16 12.04 2.79
N THR A 35 4.23 12.52 1.95
CA THR A 35 4.02 11.99 0.58
C THR A 35 5.15 12.45 -0.33
N ASP A 36 5.52 13.73 -0.27
CA ASP A 36 6.63 14.28 -1.05
C ASP A 36 7.95 13.61 -0.66
N HIS A 37 8.19 13.43 0.65
CA HIS A 37 9.37 12.70 1.14
C HIS A 37 9.40 11.21 0.76
N CYS A 38 8.24 10.59 0.48
CA CYS A 38 8.15 9.20 0.04
C CYS A 38 8.53 9.08 -1.44
N ILE A 39 8.04 9.99 -2.29
CA ILE A 39 8.39 10.02 -3.71
C ILE A 39 9.88 10.35 -3.88
N ASP A 40 10.40 11.36 -3.19
CA ASP A 40 11.84 11.68 -3.23
C ASP A 40 12.72 10.49 -2.83
N TRP A 41 12.26 9.70 -1.85
CA TRP A 41 12.97 8.50 -1.44
C TRP A 41 12.91 7.38 -2.47
N LEU A 42 11.81 7.24 -3.22
CA LEU A 42 11.72 6.29 -4.33
C LEU A 42 12.61 6.73 -5.49
N ASP A 43 12.62 8.02 -5.82
CA ASP A 43 13.42 8.59 -6.90
C ASP A 43 14.93 8.46 -6.64
N SER A 44 15.34 8.37 -5.36
CA SER A 44 16.73 8.15 -4.99
C SER A 44 17.21 6.69 -5.10
N ARG A 45 16.36 5.75 -5.54
CA ARG A 45 16.67 4.30 -5.58
C ARG A 45 16.93 3.86 -7.02
N GLU A 46 17.64 2.74 -7.15
CA GLU A 46 17.85 2.15 -8.48
C GLU A 46 16.51 1.70 -9.08
N ILE A 47 16.41 1.76 -10.41
CA ILE A 47 15.22 1.34 -11.14
C ILE A 47 14.91 -0.12 -10.80
N SER A 48 13.65 -0.40 -10.49
CA SER A 48 13.16 -1.75 -10.16
C SER A 48 13.82 -2.40 -8.93
N SER A 49 14.33 -1.61 -7.99
CA SER A 49 15.02 -2.11 -6.77
C SER A 49 14.14 -2.18 -5.51
N ILE A 50 12.92 -1.63 -5.56
CA ILE A 50 12.00 -1.54 -4.41
C ILE A 50 10.78 -2.43 -4.63
N VAL A 51 10.44 -3.24 -3.62
CA VAL A 51 9.17 -3.99 -3.58
C VAL A 51 8.07 -3.12 -2.98
N TYR A 52 6.98 -2.87 -3.73
CA TYR A 52 5.78 -2.22 -3.21
C TYR A 52 4.79 -3.23 -2.65
N ILE A 53 4.27 -2.97 -1.44
CA ILE A 53 3.36 -3.88 -0.73
C ILE A 53 2.15 -3.10 -0.25
N SER A 54 0.96 -3.50 -0.70
CA SER A 54 -0.31 -2.92 -0.30
C SER A 54 -1.43 -3.95 -0.43
N PHE A 55 -2.31 -4.00 0.59
CA PHE A 55 -3.48 -4.88 0.61
C PHE A 55 -4.77 -4.14 0.22
N GLY A 56 -4.64 -3.00 -0.47
CA GLY A 56 -5.76 -2.21 -0.93
C GLY A 56 -6.53 -1.54 0.21
N THR A 57 -7.74 -1.06 -0.09
CA THR A 57 -8.50 -0.21 0.83
C THR A 57 -9.37 -0.94 1.84
N VAL A 58 -9.58 -2.24 1.67
CA VAL A 58 -10.59 -3.00 2.41
C VAL A 58 -9.97 -4.03 3.36
N VAL A 59 -8.83 -4.61 2.98
CA VAL A 59 -8.26 -5.75 3.70
C VAL A 59 -7.53 -5.28 4.95
N HIS A 60 -7.83 -5.94 6.08
CA HIS A 60 -7.12 -5.80 7.34
C HIS A 60 -6.46 -7.15 7.68
N LEU A 61 -5.16 -7.14 7.91
CA LEU A 61 -4.41 -8.34 8.26
C LEU A 61 -4.44 -8.57 9.77
N LYS A 62 -4.51 -9.85 10.16
CA LYS A 62 -4.29 -10.25 11.54
C LYS A 62 -2.85 -9.96 11.95
N HIS A 63 -2.62 -9.73 13.23
CA HIS A 63 -1.29 -9.45 13.77
C HIS A 63 -0.26 -10.52 13.43
N GLU A 64 -0.65 -11.80 13.55
CA GLU A 64 0.19 -12.95 13.16
C GLU A 64 0.65 -12.84 11.69
N GLN A 65 -0.23 -12.46 10.77
CA GLN A 65 0.11 -12.33 9.35
C GLN A 65 1.05 -11.16 9.09
N VAL A 66 0.82 -10.03 9.77
CA VAL A 66 1.71 -8.87 9.69
C VAL A 66 3.10 -9.23 10.21
N ASN A 67 3.20 -10.00 11.29
CA ASN A 67 4.47 -10.45 11.84
C ASN A 67 5.22 -11.39 10.88
N GLU A 68 4.53 -12.35 10.26
CA GLU A 68 5.16 -13.24 9.28
C GLU A 68 5.63 -12.50 8.03
N ILE A 69 4.83 -11.55 7.53
CA ILE A 69 5.23 -10.68 6.40
C ILE A 69 6.45 -9.85 6.80
N ALA A 70 6.41 -9.22 7.97
CA ALA A 70 7.52 -8.45 8.50
C ALA A 70 8.79 -9.28 8.59
N HIS A 71 8.71 -10.49 9.17
CA HIS A 71 9.84 -11.40 9.29
C HIS A 71 10.38 -11.82 7.91
N GLY A 72 9.50 -12.14 6.96
CA GLY A 72 9.88 -12.43 5.56
C GLY A 72 10.60 -11.25 4.89
N LEU A 73 10.09 -10.03 5.05
CA LEU A 73 10.75 -8.83 4.55
C LEU A 73 12.08 -8.58 5.24
N LEU A 74 12.16 -8.84 6.55
CA LEU A 74 13.37 -8.72 7.34
C LEU A 74 14.48 -9.65 6.84
N THR A 75 14.13 -10.90 6.52
CA THR A 75 15.06 -11.94 6.09
C THR A 75 15.40 -11.87 4.59
N SER A 76 14.51 -11.31 3.76
CA SER A 76 14.67 -11.32 2.29
C SER A 76 15.89 -10.56 1.75
N GLY A 77 16.46 -9.61 2.50
CA GLY A 77 17.51 -8.73 1.97
C GLY A 77 17.00 -7.65 1.01
N LEU A 78 15.69 -7.59 0.73
CA LEU A 78 15.11 -6.65 -0.24
C LEU A 78 14.78 -5.30 0.39
N SER A 79 14.93 -4.26 -0.41
CA SER A 79 14.39 -2.94 -0.09
C SER A 79 12.90 -2.91 -0.42
N PHE A 80 12.08 -2.35 0.47
CA PHE A 80 10.62 -2.37 0.32
C PHE A 80 9.96 -1.07 0.77
N LEU A 81 8.79 -0.81 0.18
CA LEU A 81 7.82 0.19 0.59
C LEU A 81 6.53 -0.53 0.96
N TRP A 82 6.22 -0.60 2.26
CA TRP A 82 5.03 -1.29 2.75
C TRP A 82 4.03 -0.31 3.38
N VAL A 83 2.82 -0.27 2.81
CA VAL A 83 1.69 0.47 3.36
C VAL A 83 0.97 -0.40 4.40
N VAL A 84 1.21 -0.11 5.67
CA VAL A 84 0.56 -0.78 6.81
C VAL A 84 -0.58 0.11 7.31
N ARG A 85 -1.75 -0.49 7.49
CA ARG A 85 -2.91 0.23 8.00
C ARG A 85 -3.05 -0.01 9.50
N PRO A 86 -3.35 1.04 10.28
CA PRO A 86 -3.75 0.84 11.66
C PRO A 86 -5.05 0.01 11.69
N PRO A 87 -5.27 -0.78 12.75
CA PRO A 87 -6.53 -1.46 12.94
C PRO A 87 -7.71 -0.47 12.97
N MET A 88 -8.88 -0.90 12.50
CA MET A 88 -10.10 -0.08 12.55
C MET A 88 -10.48 0.24 14.00
N GLU A 89 -10.78 1.51 14.26
CA GLU A 89 -11.32 1.97 15.55
C GLU A 89 -12.56 1.16 15.92
N GLY A 90 -12.57 0.59 17.13
CA GLY A 90 -13.65 -0.28 17.63
C GLY A 90 -13.34 -1.78 17.60
N PHE A 91 -12.30 -2.21 16.88
CA PHE A 91 -11.70 -3.52 17.06
C PHE A 91 -10.52 -3.36 18.03
N ASN A 92 -10.57 -4.00 19.20
CA ASN A 92 -9.46 -4.01 20.19
C ASN A 92 -8.26 -4.80 19.65
N LEU A 93 -7.69 -4.33 18.54
CA LEU A 93 -6.54 -4.89 17.87
C LEU A 93 -5.36 -4.00 18.19
N GLU A 94 -4.31 -4.60 18.74
CA GLU A 94 -3.07 -3.88 19.03
C GLU A 94 -2.49 -3.26 17.75
N PRO A 95 -1.95 -2.03 17.81
CA PRO A 95 -1.23 -1.43 16.70
C PRO A 95 -0.11 -2.37 16.25
N HIS A 96 0.03 -2.56 14.94
CA HIS A 96 1.12 -3.34 14.38
C HIS A 96 2.45 -2.61 14.60
N CYS A 97 3.16 -2.96 15.67
CA CYS A 97 4.52 -2.48 15.93
C CYS A 97 5.52 -3.42 15.27
N LEU A 98 6.21 -2.96 14.23
CA LEU A 98 7.39 -3.66 13.73
C LEU A 98 8.51 -3.44 14.74
N GLU A 99 8.86 -4.47 15.52
CA GLU A 99 10.01 -4.40 16.42
C GLU A 99 11.26 -4.01 15.63
N SER A 100 11.70 -2.79 15.89
CA SER A 100 12.77 -2.14 15.15
C SER A 100 14.10 -2.77 15.53
N SER A 101 14.64 -3.64 14.68
CA SER A 101 16.07 -3.83 14.67
C SER A 101 16.72 -2.48 14.33
N LYS A 102 17.66 -2.04 15.17
CA LYS A 102 18.38 -0.76 15.10
C LYS A 102 19.23 -0.66 13.82
N LYS A 103 18.58 -0.51 12.65
CA LYS A 103 19.19 -0.14 11.38
C LYS A 103 18.21 0.75 10.61
N LYS A 104 18.40 2.07 10.77
CA LYS A 104 17.91 3.21 9.97
C LYS A 104 16.64 3.03 9.11
N GLY A 105 15.58 2.41 9.64
CA GLY A 105 14.24 2.48 9.07
C GLY A 105 13.58 3.78 9.50
N ARG A 106 12.97 4.53 8.56
CA ARG A 106 12.09 5.66 8.91
C ARG A 106 10.65 5.21 8.70
N SER A 107 9.80 5.41 9.71
CA SER A 107 8.36 5.19 9.63
C SER A 107 7.67 6.52 9.40
N TRP A 108 6.73 6.56 8.46
CA TRP A 108 5.91 7.74 8.16
C TRP A 108 4.45 7.31 8.22
N ASN A 109 3.65 7.76 9.19
CA ASN A 109 2.18 7.54 9.26
C ASN A 109 1.69 6.21 8.61
N GLY A 110 2.17 5.06 9.08
CA GLY A 110 1.79 3.72 8.58
C GLY A 110 2.63 3.15 7.44
N VAL A 111 3.57 3.91 6.87
CA VAL A 111 4.50 3.48 5.83
C VAL A 111 5.85 3.12 6.43
N HIS A 112 6.29 1.90 6.19
CA HIS A 112 7.60 1.41 6.64
C HIS A 112 8.56 1.26 5.46
N LYS A 113 9.78 1.78 5.63
CA LYS A 113 10.90 1.59 4.68
C LYS A 113 12.15 1.05 5.36
N ARG A 114 12.93 0.27 4.61
CA ARG A 114 14.29 -0.16 4.98
C ARG A 114 15.29 0.27 3.90
N GLU A 115 16.47 0.68 4.33
CA GLU A 115 17.62 1.01 3.48
C GLU A 115 18.77 0.04 3.79
N TYR A 116 19.48 -0.42 2.75
CA TYR A 116 20.77 -1.12 2.85
C TYR A 116 21.90 -0.17 2.52
#